data_AF-A0A7V6SGF7-F1
#
_entry.id   AF-A0A7V6SGF7-F1
#
_cell.length_a   1.000
_cell.length_b   1.000
_cell.length_c   1.000
_cell.angle_alpha   90.00
_cell.angle_beta   90.00
_cell.angle_gamma   90.00
#
_symmetry.space_group_name_H-M   'P 1'
#
loop_
_entity.id
_entity.type
_entity.pdbx_description
1 polymer ?
#
loop_
_entity_poly.entity_id
_entity_poly.type
_entity_poly.pdbx_seq_one_letter_code
_entity_poly.pdbx_strand_id
1 'polypeptide(L)'
;KREVKATAHRLANFDDANLRRSARAAVAAGARVGRAFEILGEDQIPDHLLQAGRLRLEHKQASLEELGQLSDPVLTKDAVAGRIRRLLAMADKKAHEQGIADTSSALTEEMLDE
;
A
#
# COMPACT_ATOMS: atom_id res chain seq x y z
N LYS A 1 -21.90 -8.04 34.53
CA LYS A 1 -20.43 -8.27 34.47
C LYS A 1 -19.96 -9.23 33.35
N ARG A 2 -20.81 -10.09 32.77
CA ARG A 2 -20.44 -10.98 31.63
C ARG A 2 -20.48 -10.28 30.26
N GLU A 3 -21.46 -9.41 30.01
CA GLU A 3 -21.59 -8.71 28.70
C GLU A 3 -20.43 -7.77 28.40
N VAL A 4 -19.93 -7.03 29.39
CA VAL A 4 -18.79 -6.10 29.23
C VAL A 4 -17.51 -6.85 28.79
N LYS A 5 -17.27 -8.05 29.33
CA LYS A 5 -16.11 -8.88 28.95
C LYS A 5 -16.24 -9.42 27.53
N ALA A 6 -17.45 -9.82 27.11
CA ALA A 6 -17.69 -10.32 25.76
C ALA A 6 -17.54 -9.23 24.68
N THR A 7 -17.91 -7.99 24.97
CA THR A 7 -17.71 -6.85 24.05
C THR A 7 -16.25 -6.43 23.97
N ALA A 8 -15.53 -6.38 25.09
CA ALA A 8 -14.10 -6.07 25.10
C ALA A 8 -13.26 -7.09 24.31
N HIS A 9 -13.57 -8.39 24.47
CA HIS A 9 -12.88 -9.45 23.73
C HIS A 9 -13.16 -9.40 22.22
N ARG A 10 -14.40 -9.07 21.81
CA ARG A 10 -14.73 -8.89 20.39
C ARG A 10 -14.01 -7.70 19.77
N LEU A 11 -13.93 -6.58 20.49
CA LEU A 11 -13.22 -5.40 20.02
C LEU A 11 -11.72 -5.69 19.86
N ALA A 12 -11.09 -6.30 20.87
CA ALA A 12 -9.68 -6.67 20.81
C ALA A 12 -9.35 -7.62 19.63
N ASN A 13 -10.20 -8.62 19.37
CA ASN A 13 -10.02 -9.51 18.23
C ASN A 13 -10.21 -8.81 16.89
N PHE A 14 -11.16 -7.87 16.81
CA PHE A 14 -11.39 -7.08 15.60
C PHE A 14 -10.19 -6.17 15.30
N ASP A 15 -9.63 -5.53 16.33
CA ASP A 15 -8.46 -4.67 16.19
C ASP A 15 -7.22 -5.47 15.76
N ASP A 16 -6.98 -6.65 16.33
CA ASP A 16 -5.89 -7.55 15.90
C ASP A 16 -6.07 -8.00 14.44
N ALA A 17 -7.27 -8.40 14.05
CA ALA A 17 -7.57 -8.78 12.66
C ALA A 17 -7.38 -7.62 11.68
N ASN A 18 -7.85 -6.43 12.04
CA ASN A 18 -7.71 -5.23 11.21
C ASN A 18 -6.25 -4.79 11.09
N LEU A 19 -5.47 -4.87 12.17
CA LEU A 19 -4.04 -4.57 12.19
C LEU A 19 -3.27 -5.52 11.26
N ARG A 20 -3.49 -6.83 11.39
CA ARG A 20 -2.85 -7.84 10.54
C ARG A 20 -3.18 -7.66 9.06
N ARG A 21 -4.46 -7.46 8.74
CA ARG A 21 -4.90 -7.18 7.36
C ARG A 21 -4.23 -5.94 6.79
N SER A 22 -4.17 -4.86 7.58
CA SER A 22 -3.56 -3.60 7.17
C SER A 22 -2.05 -3.74 6.96
N ALA A 23 -1.35 -4.48 7.83
CA ALA A 23 0.08 -4.75 7.70
C ALA A 23 0.40 -5.56 6.43
N ARG A 24 -0.37 -6.63 6.15
CA ARG A 24 -0.23 -7.40 4.90
C ARG A 24 -0.47 -6.53 3.67
N ALA A 25 -1.54 -5.74 3.67
CA ALA A 25 -1.86 -4.82 2.58
C ALA A 25 -0.74 -3.78 2.34
N ALA A 26 -0.11 -3.29 3.41
CA ALA A 26 1.03 -2.39 3.34
C ALA A 26 2.25 -3.05 2.67
N VAL A 27 2.56 -4.30 3.03
CA VAL A 27 3.65 -5.08 2.44
C VAL A 27 3.39 -5.39 0.97
N ALA A 28 2.17 -5.82 0.63
CA ALA A 28 1.73 -6.02 -0.76
C ALA A 28 1.84 -4.74 -1.60
N ALA A 29 1.38 -3.61 -1.07
CA ALA A 29 1.52 -2.33 -1.75
C ALA A 29 3.00 -1.96 -1.95
N GLY A 30 3.88 -2.22 -0.97
CA GLY A 30 5.32 -1.99 -1.08
C GLY A 30 5.96 -2.77 -2.22
N ALA A 31 5.69 -4.08 -2.31
CA ALA A 31 6.21 -4.92 -3.39
C ALA A 31 5.77 -4.43 -4.78
N ARG A 32 4.46 -4.13 -4.93
CA ARG A 32 3.91 -3.61 -6.19
C ARG A 32 4.49 -2.25 -6.58
N VAL A 33 4.71 -1.36 -5.61
CA VAL A 33 5.33 -0.04 -5.86
C VAL A 33 6.78 -0.19 -6.31
N GLY A 34 7.53 -1.12 -5.73
CA GLY A 34 8.89 -1.42 -6.19
C GLY A 34 8.90 -1.84 -7.65
N ARG A 35 8.00 -2.77 -8.01
CA ARG A 35 7.82 -3.20 -9.39
C ARG A 35 7.36 -2.07 -10.32
N ALA A 36 6.52 -1.16 -9.84
CA ALA A 36 6.09 0.02 -10.61
C ALA A 36 7.27 0.93 -10.99
N PHE A 37 8.25 1.10 -10.09
CA PHE A 37 9.44 1.90 -10.36
C PHE A 37 10.34 1.24 -11.42
N GLU A 38 10.49 -0.08 -11.38
CA GLU A 38 11.21 -0.83 -12.41
C GLU A 38 10.57 -0.72 -13.79
N ILE A 39 9.23 -0.75 -13.87
CA ILE A 39 8.48 -0.68 -15.14
C ILE A 39 8.55 0.72 -15.74
N LEU A 40 8.33 1.75 -14.92
CA LEU A 40 8.18 3.13 -15.40
C LEU A 40 9.51 3.86 -15.56
N GLY A 41 10.48 3.58 -14.66
CA GLY A 41 11.60 4.48 -14.41
C GLY A 41 11.16 5.72 -13.62
N GLU A 42 11.98 6.17 -12.67
CA GLU A 42 11.60 7.27 -11.78
C GLU A 42 11.35 8.60 -12.51
N ASP A 43 12.10 8.87 -13.58
CA ASP A 43 12.00 10.10 -14.38
C ASP A 43 10.67 10.25 -15.12
N GLN A 44 9.91 9.15 -15.29
CA GLN A 44 8.63 9.14 -16.01
C GLN A 44 7.43 9.25 -15.06
N ILE A 45 7.66 9.23 -13.74
CA ILE A 45 6.60 9.26 -12.74
C ILE A 45 6.35 10.71 -12.30
N PRO A 46 5.10 11.21 -12.32
CA PRO A 46 4.78 12.53 -11.76
C PRO A 46 5.20 12.66 -10.30
N ASP A 47 5.80 13.79 -9.91
CA ASP A 47 6.41 14.02 -8.59
C ASP A 47 5.54 13.60 -7.40
N HIS A 48 4.26 13.94 -7.43
CA HIS A 48 3.33 13.61 -6.35
C HIS A 48 3.06 12.11 -6.20
N LEU A 49 3.21 11.33 -7.28
CA LEU A 49 3.14 9.86 -7.27
C LEU A 49 4.48 9.26 -6.88
N LEU A 50 5.59 9.83 -7.37
CA LEU A 50 6.95 9.42 -7.02
C LEU A 50 7.18 9.55 -5.51
N GLN A 51 6.81 10.69 -4.92
CA GLN A 51 6.88 10.95 -3.48
C GLN A 51 6.09 9.90 -2.68
N ALA A 52 4.85 9.60 -3.07
CA ALA A 52 4.03 8.61 -2.39
C ALA A 52 4.59 7.19 -2.53
N GLY A 53 5.15 6.85 -3.69
CA GLY A 53 5.83 5.58 -3.94
C GLY A 53 7.08 5.43 -3.08
N ARG A 54 7.94 6.46 -3.04
CA ARG A 54 9.15 6.48 -2.21
C ARG A 54 8.82 6.32 -0.73
N LEU A 55 7.85 7.06 -0.21
CA LEU A 55 7.38 6.91 1.18
C LEU A 55 6.90 5.48 1.48
N ARG A 56 6.19 4.84 0.56
CA ARG A 56 5.75 3.43 0.72
C ARG A 56 6.93 2.46 0.70
N LEU A 57 7.96 2.70 -0.11
CA LEU A 57 9.16 1.86 -0.15
C LEU A 57 10.06 2.02 1.08
N GLU A 58 10.17 3.25 1.59
CA GLU A 58 10.93 3.59 2.78
C GLU A 58 10.25 3.06 4.05
N HIS A 59 8.92 3.22 4.14
CA HIS A 59 8.12 2.82 5.30
C HIS A 59 7.16 1.68 4.95
N LYS A 60 7.74 0.50 4.65
CA LYS A 60 6.99 -0.67 4.13
C LYS A 60 5.82 -1.12 5.01
N GLN A 61 5.95 -0.97 6.33
CA GLN A 61 4.96 -1.41 7.32
C GLN A 61 4.01 -0.29 7.78
N ALA A 62 4.29 0.97 7.42
CA ALA A 62 3.47 2.09 7.84
C ALA A 62 2.07 2.02 7.21
N SER A 63 1.06 2.34 8.01
CA SER A 63 -0.30 2.58 7.54
C SER A 63 -0.34 3.74 6.54
N LEU A 64 -1.40 3.82 5.75
CA LEU A 64 -1.63 4.93 4.83
C LEU A 64 -1.77 6.28 5.55
N GLU A 65 -2.24 6.25 6.80
CA GLU A 65 -2.37 7.45 7.63
C GLU A 65 -1.00 7.94 8.10
N GLU A 66 -0.14 7.05 8.58
CA GLU A 66 1.25 7.38 8.94
C GLU A 66 2.04 7.91 7.73
N LEU A 67 1.88 7.29 6.55
CA LEU A 67 2.49 7.83 5.33
C LEU A 67 2.01 9.25 5.01
N GLY A 68 0.74 9.55 5.28
CA GLY A 68 0.17 10.89 5.10
C GLY A 68 0.80 11.92 6.04
N GLN A 69 1.08 11.53 7.29
CA GLN A 69 1.78 12.38 8.26
C GLN A 69 3.25 12.61 7.90
N LEU A 70 3.89 11.64 7.25
CA LEU A 70 5.29 11.73 6.80
C LEU A 70 5.46 12.51 5.49
N SER A 71 4.38 12.69 4.71
CA SER A 71 4.43 13.46 3.47
C SER A 71 4.50 14.96 3.70
N ASP A 72 5.17 15.66 2.79
CA ASP A 72 5.22 17.12 2.74
C ASP A 72 4.65 17.61 1.39
N PRO A 73 3.49 18.30 1.37
CA PRO A 73 2.65 18.63 2.52
C PRO A 73 1.99 17.39 3.14
N VAL A 74 1.57 17.48 4.41
CA VAL A 74 0.82 16.40 5.10
C VAL A 74 -0.45 16.06 4.32
N LEU A 75 -0.68 14.77 4.11
CA LEU A 75 -1.80 14.24 3.34
C LEU A 75 -2.74 13.42 4.20
N THR A 76 -4.00 13.33 3.76
CA THR A 76 -4.94 12.37 4.32
C THR A 76 -4.61 10.96 3.84
N LYS A 77 -5.03 9.96 4.63
CA LYS A 77 -4.96 8.53 4.28
C LYS A 77 -5.45 8.25 2.84
N ASP A 78 -6.58 8.84 2.46
CA ASP A 78 -7.21 8.61 1.16
C ASP A 78 -6.46 9.30 0.02
N ALA A 79 -5.83 10.44 0.27
CA ALA A 79 -4.97 11.10 -0.71
C ALA A 79 -3.73 10.25 -1.02
N VAL A 80 -3.08 9.69 0.00
CA VAL A 80 -1.96 8.74 -0.18
C VAL A 80 -2.43 7.49 -0.92
N ALA A 81 -3.56 6.91 -0.51
CA ALA A 81 -4.13 5.74 -1.15
C ALA A 81 -4.43 5.98 -2.64
N GLY A 82 -4.99 7.14 -2.97
CA GLY A 82 -5.26 7.55 -4.34
C GLY A 82 -3.99 7.72 -5.17
N ARG A 83 -2.92 8.30 -4.59
CA ARG A 83 -1.61 8.42 -5.26
C ARG A 83 -1.00 7.05 -5.54
N ILE A 84 -0.94 6.16 -4.55
CA ILE A 84 -0.41 4.80 -4.73
C ILE A 84 -1.22 4.04 -5.81
N ARG A 85 -2.55 4.08 -5.77
CA ARG A 85 -3.39 3.43 -6.79
C ARG A 85 -3.12 3.94 -8.20
N ARG A 86 -2.96 5.26 -8.38
CA ARG A 86 -2.66 5.85 -9.69
C ARG A 86 -1.27 5.48 -10.20
N LEU A 87 -0.27 5.42 -9.31
CA LEU A 87 1.08 4.94 -9.65
C LEU A 87 1.03 3.50 -10.18
N LEU A 88 0.35 2.60 -9.46
CA LEU A 88 0.21 1.20 -9.86
C LEU A 88 -0.53 1.07 -11.19
N ALA A 89 -1.66 1.78 -11.37
CA ALA A 89 -2.42 1.76 -12.62
C ALA A 89 -1.59 2.28 -13.81
N MET A 90 -0.74 3.28 -13.60
CA MET A 90 0.17 3.80 -14.62
C MET A 90 1.21 2.74 -15.01
N ALA A 91 1.81 2.05 -14.04
CA ALA A 91 2.76 0.97 -14.27
C ALA A 91 2.12 -0.23 -14.97
N ASP A 92 0.95 -0.68 -14.50
CA ASP A 92 0.23 -1.82 -15.08
C ASP A 92 -0.15 -1.55 -16.54
N LYS A 93 -0.59 -0.33 -16.85
CA LYS A 93 -0.84 0.09 -18.23
C LYS A 93 0.43 0.03 -19.08
N LYS A 94 1.56 0.55 -18.58
CA LYS A 94 2.85 0.55 -19.29
C LYS A 94 3.36 -0.88 -19.53
N ALA A 95 3.22 -1.75 -18.54
CA ALA A 95 3.58 -3.16 -18.63
C ALA A 95 2.79 -3.87 -19.74
N HIS A 96 1.47 -3.64 -19.79
CA HIS A 96 0.61 -4.19 -20.84
C HIS A 96 1.01 -3.69 -22.24
N GLU A 97 1.29 -2.39 -22.40
CA GLU A 97 1.77 -1.81 -23.67
C GLU A 97 3.11 -2.42 -24.14
N GLN A 98 3.96 -2.83 -23.20
CA GLN A 98 5.25 -3.45 -23.47
C GLN A 98 5.19 -4.98 -23.58
N GLY A 99 4.04 -5.60 -23.29
CA GLY A 99 3.89 -7.06 -23.25
C GLY A 99 4.69 -7.75 -22.14
N ILE A 100 4.94 -7.05 -21.02
CA ILE A 100 5.62 -7.59 -19.84
C ILE A 100 4.65 -7.81 -18.68
N ALA A 101 5.09 -8.56 -17.66
CA ALA A 101 4.30 -8.78 -16.45
C ALA A 101 4.11 -7.48 -15.64
N ASP A 102 2.88 -7.28 -15.16
CA ASP A 102 2.42 -6.10 -14.44
C ASP A 102 2.92 -6.05 -12.98
N THR A 103 2.45 -5.08 -12.19
CA THR A 103 2.89 -4.92 -10.79
C THR A 103 2.47 -6.08 -9.88
N SER A 104 1.40 -6.82 -10.22
CA SER A 104 0.93 -7.96 -9.40
C SER A 104 1.91 -9.14 -9.42
N SER A 105 2.77 -9.22 -10.44
CA SER A 105 3.84 -10.23 -10.53
C SER A 105 4.86 -10.19 -9.39
N ALA A 106 4.90 -9.10 -8.62
CA ALA A 106 5.75 -8.96 -7.44
C ALA A 106 5.13 -9.53 -6.15
N LEU A 107 3.89 -10.02 -6.20
CA LEU A 107 3.21 -10.59 -5.03
C LEU A 107 3.54 -12.08 -4.89
N THR A 108 3.86 -12.52 -3.67
CA THR A 108 3.98 -13.94 -3.32
C THR A 108 2.62 -14.48 -2.88
N GLU A 109 2.43 -15.81 -2.90
CA GLU A 109 1.20 -16.46 -2.42
C GLU A 109 0.87 -16.08 -0.96
N GLU A 110 1.88 -16.02 -0.10
CA GLU A 110 1.74 -15.58 1.30
C GLU A 110 1.15 -14.16 1.44
N MET A 111 1.40 -13.30 0.45
CA MET A 111 0.89 -11.92 0.43
C MET A 111 -0.53 -11.82 -0.13
N LEU A 112 -1.05 -12.89 -0.72
CA LEU A 112 -2.38 -12.98 -1.32
C LEU A 112 -3.43 -13.64 -0.39
N ASP A 113 -2.99 -14.39 0.62
CA ASP A 113 -3.88 -15.12 1.53
C ASP A 113 -4.64 -14.22 2.53
N GLU A 114 -5.96 -14.42 2.62
CA GLU A 114 -6.88 -13.77 3.57
C GLU A 114 -6.93 -14.48 4.94
#